data_AF-A0A0S7BF25-F1
#
_entry.id   AF-A0A0S7BF25-F1
#
_cell.length_a   1.000
_cell.length_b   1.000
_cell.length_c   1.000
_cell.angle_alpha   90.00
_cell.angle_beta   90.00
_cell.angle_gamma   90.00
#
_symmetry.space_group_name_H-M   'P 1'
#
loop_
_entity.id
_entity.type
_entity.pdbx_description
1 polymer ?
#
loop_
_entity_poly.entity_id
_entity_poly.type
_entity_poly.pdbx_seq_one_letter_code
_entity_poly.pdbx_strand_id
1 'polypeptide(L)'
;MRLVRTPEGIRLDPGGKAAGRGAYLHNQSSCWERALKGALANALKMELTEQDREYLHGIMVSLPADEPAQGLQPTQDQKPQKGLKPPTGLKDPA
;
A
#
# COMPACT_ATOMS: atom_id res chain seq x y z
N MET A 1 -7.41 4.28 -4.73
CA MET A 1 -8.56 3.67 -4.03
C MET A 1 -8.45 3.99 -2.54
N ARG A 2 -9.50 4.51 -1.89
CA ARG A 2 -9.52 4.80 -0.44
C ARG A 2 -10.27 3.70 0.28
N LEU A 3 -9.65 3.16 1.33
CA LEU A 3 -10.25 2.23 2.28
C LEU A 3 -10.49 2.98 3.59
N VAL A 4 -11.63 2.74 4.23
CA VAL A 4 -11.98 3.34 5.52
C VAL A 4 -12.28 2.26 6.54
N ARG A 5 -11.84 2.50 7.78
CA ARG A 5 -12.25 1.68 8.92
C ARG A 5 -13.67 2.06 9.32
N THR A 6 -14.55 1.06 9.34
CA THR A 6 -15.92 1.15 9.86
C THR A 6 -16.10 0.23 11.08
N PRO A 7 -17.17 0.37 11.88
CA PRO A 7 -17.44 -0.55 12.97
C PRO A 7 -17.65 -2.00 12.51
N GLU A 8 -18.11 -2.20 11.27
CA GLU A 8 -18.34 -3.53 10.69
C GLU A 8 -17.10 -4.14 10.02
N GLY A 9 -15.97 -3.41 9.97
CA GLY A 9 -14.75 -3.84 9.28
C GLY A 9 -14.25 -2.81 8.27
N ILE A 10 -13.55 -3.27 7.24
CA ILE A 10 -13.01 -2.39 6.19
C ILE A 10 -13.97 -2.24 5.01
N ARG A 11 -14.15 -1.00 4.55
CA ARG A 11 -14.90 -0.72 3.30
C ARG A 11 -14.12 0.15 2.33
N LEU A 12 -14.41 -0.02 1.04
CA LEU A 12 -14.00 0.91 -0.01
C LEU A 12 -14.87 2.17 0.09
N ASP A 13 -14.22 3.32 0.09
CA ASP A 13 -14.88 4.63 0.03
C ASP A 13 -14.43 5.39 -1.23
N PRO A 14 -15.05 5.14 -2.40
CA PRO A 14 -14.76 5.88 -3.61
C PRO A 14 -15.10 7.38 -3.48
N GLY A 15 -16.07 7.72 -2.62
CA GLY A 15 -16.57 9.09 -2.46
C GLY A 15 -15.71 9.97 -1.55
N GLY A 16 -14.84 9.37 -0.73
CA GLY A 16 -14.01 10.10 0.24
C GLY A 16 -14.80 10.75 1.37
N LYS A 17 -16.09 10.42 1.54
CA LYS A 17 -17.02 11.04 2.49
C LYS A 17 -17.23 10.19 3.74
N ALA A 18 -16.76 8.95 3.75
CA ALA A 18 -16.94 8.08 4.89
C ALA A 18 -16.12 8.58 6.09
N ALA A 19 -16.81 8.73 7.22
CA ALA A 19 -16.22 9.13 8.48
C ALA A 19 -15.28 8.03 9.01
N GLY A 20 -14.13 8.44 9.52
CA GLY A 20 -13.15 7.54 10.12
C GLY A 20 -11.76 7.66 9.49
N ARG A 21 -10.84 6.85 10.04
CA ARG A 21 -9.46 6.77 9.55
C ARG A 21 -9.46 6.04 8.21
N GLY A 22 -8.85 6.66 7.20
CA GLY A 22 -8.73 6.09 5.85
C GLY A 22 -7.28 5.79 5.48
N ALA A 23 -7.10 4.85 4.55
CA ALA A 23 -5.83 4.49 3.94
C ALA A 23 -5.99 4.43 2.41
N TYR A 24 -4.95 4.82 1.68
CA TYR A 24 -4.97 4.87 0.21
C TYR A 24 -4.14 3.73 -0.36
N LEU A 25 -4.71 3.02 -1.34
CA LEU A 25 -4.04 2.01 -2.14
C LEU A 25 -4.14 2.35 -3.63
N HIS A 26 -3.11 1.99 -4.38
CA HIS A 26 -3.13 2.05 -5.84
C HIS A 26 -3.91 0.89 -6.42
N ASN A 27 -4.31 1.02 -7.69
CA ASN A 27 -4.92 -0.05 -8.46
C ASN A 27 -3.85 -1.04 -8.98
N GLN A 28 -3.01 -1.56 -8.08
CA GLN A 28 -1.87 -2.43 -8.41
C GLN A 28 -1.77 -3.57 -7.42
N SER A 29 -1.73 -4.81 -7.89
CA SER A 29 -1.70 -6.03 -7.05
C SER A 29 -0.57 -5.99 -6.00
N SER A 30 0.61 -5.49 -6.37
CA SER A 30 1.76 -5.35 -5.45
C SER A 30 1.48 -4.45 -4.22
N CYS A 31 0.65 -3.42 -4.38
CA CYS A 31 0.22 -2.56 -3.28
C CYS A 31 -0.75 -3.29 -2.34
N TRP A 32 -1.66 -4.08 -2.91
CA TRP A 32 -2.65 -4.86 -2.16
C TRP A 32 -2.00 -6.01 -1.39
N GLU A 33 -1.02 -6.71 -1.95
CA GLU A 33 -0.27 -7.73 -1.23
C GLU A 33 0.42 -7.19 0.02
N ARG A 34 1.09 -6.03 -0.12
CA ARG A 34 1.76 -5.36 1.01
C ARG A 34 0.74 -4.88 2.05
N ALA A 35 -0.42 -4.41 1.59
CA ALA A 35 -1.53 -4.01 2.44
C ALA A 35 -2.03 -5.18 3.30
N LEU A 36 -2.32 -6.33 2.67
CA LEU A 36 -2.78 -7.57 3.30
C LEU A 36 -1.75 -8.17 4.27
N LYS A 37 -0.46 -8.05 3.98
CA LYS A 37 0.62 -8.48 4.89
C LYS A 37 0.69 -7.68 6.20
N GLY A 38 0.01 -6.54 6.30
CA GLY A 38 -0.14 -5.79 7.56
C GLY A 38 0.06 -4.29 7.45
N ALA A 39 0.48 -3.76 6.28
CA ALA A 39 0.60 -2.32 6.11
C ALA A 39 -0.75 -1.60 6.28
N LEU A 40 -1.85 -2.24 5.87
CA LEU A 40 -3.20 -1.67 5.99
C LEU A 40 -3.70 -1.67 7.43
N ALA A 41 -3.52 -2.78 8.16
CA ALA A 41 -3.84 -2.89 9.58
C ALA A 41 -3.18 -1.76 10.38
N ASN A 42 -1.89 -1.54 10.12
CA ASN A 42 -1.10 -0.48 10.76
C ASN A 42 -1.58 0.93 10.39
N ALA A 43 -1.91 1.17 9.12
CA ALA A 43 -2.40 2.46 8.64
C ALA A 43 -3.76 2.82 9.25
N LEU A 44 -4.69 1.87 9.30
CA LEU A 44 -6.05 2.04 9.83
C LEU A 44 -6.15 1.88 11.35
N LYS A 45 -5.06 1.46 12.00
CA LYS A 45 -5.01 1.16 13.44
C LYS A 45 -6.12 0.20 13.85
N MET A 46 -6.25 -0.89 13.11
CA MET A 46 -7.18 -1.99 13.38
C MET A 46 -6.54 -3.32 13.03
N GLU A 47 -7.07 -4.39 13.61
CA GLU A 47 -6.76 -5.75 13.18
C GLU A 47 -7.64 -6.11 11.98
N LEU A 48 -7.05 -6.82 11.02
CA LEU A 48 -7.77 -7.36 9.88
C LEU A 48 -8.26 -8.76 10.25
N THR A 49 -9.58 -8.92 10.29
CA THR A 49 -10.20 -10.24 10.44
C THR A 49 -9.97 -11.08 9.18
N GLU A 50 -10.21 -12.39 9.26
CA GLU A 50 -10.11 -13.25 8.08
C GLU A 50 -11.12 -12.82 7.00
N GLN A 51 -12.32 -12.43 7.42
CA GLN A 51 -13.36 -11.90 6.54
C GLN A 51 -12.93 -10.61 5.83
N ASP A 52 -12.22 -9.70 6.52
CA ASP A 52 -11.65 -8.51 5.87
C ASP A 52 -10.61 -8.90 4.83
N ARG A 53 -9.76 -9.90 5.13
CA ARG A 53 -8.70 -10.36 4.22
C ARG A 53 -9.30 -10.99 2.97
N GLU A 54 -10.30 -11.86 3.12
CA GLU A 54 -11.02 -12.47 2.01
C GLU A 54 -11.70 -11.41 1.13
N TYR A 55 -12.39 -10.44 1.74
CA TYR A 55 -13.02 -9.33 1.02
C TYR A 55 -11.99 -8.52 0.21
N LEU A 56 -10.89 -8.12 0.84
CA LEU A 56 -9.82 -7.36 0.18
C LEU A 56 -9.07 -8.18 -0.87
N HIS A 57 -8.94 -9.49 -0.67
CA HIS A 57 -8.37 -10.40 -1.66
C HIS A 57 -9.28 -10.54 -2.87
N GLY A 58 -10.60 -10.63 -2.67
CA GLY A 58 -11.57 -10.60 -3.76
C GLY A 58 -11.45 -9.33 -4.62
N ILE A 59 -11.25 -8.17 -3.98
CA ILE A 59 -10.97 -6.92 -4.70
C ILE A 59 -9.66 -7.03 -5.48
N MET A 60 -8.58 -7.51 -4.85
CA MET A 60 -7.28 -7.68 -5.50
C MET A 60 -7.34 -8.57 -6.75
N VAL A 61 -8.07 -9.68 -6.70
CA VAL A 61 -8.26 -10.59 -7.84
C VAL A 61 -9.12 -9.96 -8.93
N SER A 62 -10.07 -9.10 -8.56
CA SER A 62 -10.91 -8.38 -9.54
C SER A 62 -10.22 -7.20 -10.22
N LEU A 63 -9.01 -6.82 -9.78
CA LEU A 63 -8.27 -5.75 -10.42
C LEU A 63 -7.86 -6.19 -11.83
N PRO A 64 -8.05 -5.35 -12.86
CA PRO A 64 -7.55 -5.66 -14.18
C PRO A 64 -6.03 -5.84 -14.09
N ALA A 65 -5.54 -6.99 -14.55
CA ALA A 65 -4.12 -7.27 -14.66
C ALA A 65 -3.53 -6.31 -15.71
N ASP A 66 -3.03 -5.17 -15.26
CA ASP A 66 -2.40 -4.11 -16.07
C ASP A 66 -3.08 -3.89 -17.43
N GLU A 67 -4.24 -3.20 -17.43
CA GLU A 67 -4.52 -2.36 -18.59
C GLU A 67 -3.66 -1.10 -18.44
N PRO A 68 -2.70 -0.85 -19.35
CA PRO A 68 -1.92 0.37 -19.30
C PRO A 68 -2.89 1.52 -19.49
N ALA A 69 -2.87 2.44 -18.53
CA ALA A 69 -3.62 3.68 -18.57
C ALA A 69 -3.59 4.30 -19.98
N GLN A 70 -4.74 4.31 -20.66
CA GLN A 70 -4.99 5.28 -21.71
C GLN A 70 -5.17 6.63 -21.00
N GLY A 71 -4.06 7.35 -20.83
CA GLY A 71 -4.06 8.78 -20.55
C GLY A 71 -3.44 9.19 -19.22
N LEU A 72 -2.22 9.73 -19.32
CA LEU A 72 -1.52 10.57 -18.35
C LEU A 72 -0.84 9.86 -17.16
N GLN A 73 0.45 9.65 -17.34
CA GLN A 73 1.41 9.34 -16.27
C GLN A 73 1.70 10.63 -15.47
N PRO A 74 1.44 10.70 -14.15
CA PRO A 74 2.22 11.56 -13.29
C PRO A 74 3.55 10.87 -13.04
N THR A 75 4.62 11.52 -13.46
CA THR A 75 6.02 11.13 -13.27
C THR A 75 6.26 10.65 -11.84
N GLN A 76 6.65 9.39 -11.69
CA GLN A 76 7.16 8.87 -10.44
C GLN A 76 8.47 9.58 -10.13
N ASP A 77 8.44 10.54 -9.22
CA ASP A 77 9.62 11.08 -8.56
C ASP A 77 10.23 9.92 -7.75
N GLN A 78 11.18 9.25 -8.38
CA GLN A 78 11.96 8.18 -7.82
C GLN A 78 12.71 8.74 -6.61
N LYS A 79 12.23 8.42 -5.41
CA LYS A 79 13.02 8.63 -4.20
C LYS A 79 14.38 7.95 -4.40
N PRO A 80 15.50 8.69 -4.40
CA PRO A 80 16.81 8.13 -4.70
C PRO A 80 17.19 7.10 -3.64
N GLN A 81 17.67 5.95 -4.11
CA GLN A 81 18.17 4.88 -3.27
C GLN A 81 19.32 5.42 -2.41
N LYS A 82 19.21 5.18 -1.10
CA LYS A 82 20.20 5.61 -0.12
C LYS A 82 21.58 5.07 -0.52
N GLY A 83 22.51 6.00 -0.72
CA GLY A 83 23.91 5.71 -1.02
C GLY A 83 24.50 4.73 -0.01
N LEU A 84 25.05 3.65 -0.56
CA LEU A 84 25.89 2.68 0.12
C LEU A 84 27.08 3.45 0.72
N LYS A 85 27.12 3.58 2.05
CA LYS A 85 28.31 4.09 2.74
C LYS A 85 29.44 3.07 2.53
N PRO A 86 30.61 3.46 2.00
CA PRO A 86 31.76 2.57 2.01
C PRO A 86 32.19 2.32 3.47
N PRO A 87 32.60 1.09 3.84
CA PRO A 87 33.13 0.82 5.15
C PRO A 87 34.43 1.61 5.36
N THR A 88 34.41 2.42 6.40
CA THR A 88 35.56 3.09 7.00
C THR A 88 36.67 2.10 7.35
N GLY A 89 37.90 2.45 6.99
CA GLY A 89 39.09 2.06 7.75
C GLY A 89 39.81 0.79 7.32
N LEU A 90 40.70 0.92 6.33
CA LEU A 90 41.96 0.18 6.37
C LEU A 90 43.04 1.16 6.84
N LYS A 91 43.20 1.21 8.16
CA LYS A 91 44.32 1.87 8.82
C LYS A 91 45.08 0.76 9.50
N ASP A 92 46.20 0.36 8.92
CA ASP A 92 47.25 -0.26 9.70
C ASP A 92 48.63 0.22 9.23
N PRO A 93 49.61 0.32 10.16
CA PRO A 93 50.68 1.29 10.12
C PRO A 93 52.10 0.66 10.01
N ALA A 94 53.08 1.56 9.84
CA ALA A 94 54.54 1.41 9.97
C ALA A 94 55.29 0.76 8.80
#